data_AF-A0A3P7M2P8-F1
#
_entry.id   AF-A0A3P7M2P8-F1
#
_cell.length_a   1.000
_cell.length_b   1.000
_cell.length_c   1.000
_cell.angle_alpha   90.00
_cell.angle_beta   90.00
_cell.angle_gamma   90.00
#
_symmetry.space_group_name_H-M   'P 1'
#
loop_
_entity.id
_entity.type
_entity.pdbx_description
1 polymer ?
#
loop_
_entity_poly.entity_id
_entity_poly.type
_entity_poly.pdbx_seq_one_letter_code
_entity_poly.pdbx_strand_id
1 'polypeptide(L)'
;MHRTGWTFVEGDNFHSEENKTKMRLGTPLTDEDRMPWLLDLHQVLLRNSNDGSNVVLACSALKRLYRDVLIGPENLPILFVHLNARKGVLEKRVETRTGHFMPPSLVTSQLKTLEVPSEEETAIILDSTVMTVSEMVDQIIKHVNMLYTLLFLLSSLVSFCICAKKCLALL
;
A
#
# COMPACT_ATOMS: atom_id res chain seq x y z
N MET A 1 12.01 -6.64 -4.16
CA MET A 1 11.77 -7.77 -3.21
C MET A 1 13.02 -8.47 -2.73
N HIS A 2 14.08 -8.62 -3.54
CA HIS A 2 15.25 -9.43 -3.15
C HIS A 2 16.11 -8.88 -1.98
N ARG A 3 15.92 -7.64 -1.53
CA ARG A 3 16.82 -7.01 -0.54
C ARG A 3 16.50 -7.35 0.93
N THR A 4 15.25 -7.65 1.26
CA THR A 4 14.84 -7.92 2.66
C THR A 4 14.47 -9.38 2.91
N GLY A 5 14.18 -10.15 1.86
CA GLY A 5 13.67 -11.53 1.98
C GLY A 5 12.23 -11.64 2.49
N TRP A 6 11.51 -10.52 2.62
CA TRP A 6 10.15 -10.51 3.13
C TRP A 6 9.15 -11.01 2.11
N THR A 7 8.09 -11.65 2.60
CA THR A 7 6.97 -12.08 1.77
C THR A 7 6.33 -10.86 1.11
N PHE A 8 6.04 -10.96 -0.18
CA PHE A 8 5.26 -9.95 -0.88
C PHE A 8 3.85 -10.45 -1.17
N VAL A 9 2.88 -9.58 -0.93
CA VAL A 9 1.47 -9.80 -1.18
C VAL A 9 0.96 -8.74 -2.15
N GLU A 10 0.44 -9.16 -3.29
CA GLU A 10 -0.27 -8.30 -4.24
C GLU A 10 -1.73 -8.19 -3.79
N GLY A 11 -2.10 -7.03 -3.22
CA GLY A 11 -3.43 -6.82 -2.65
C GLY A 11 -4.56 -6.86 -3.69
N ASP A 12 -4.29 -6.52 -4.95
CA ASP A 12 -5.31 -6.57 -6.00
C ASP A 12 -5.81 -8.00 -6.27
N ASN A 13 -5.02 -9.03 -5.93
CA ASN A 13 -5.42 -10.43 -6.07
C ASN A 13 -6.59 -10.82 -5.15
N PHE A 14 -6.80 -10.06 -4.08
CA PHE A 14 -7.86 -10.28 -3.08
C PHE A 14 -9.17 -9.57 -3.44
N HIS A 15 -9.22 -8.77 -4.51
CA HIS A 15 -10.49 -8.25 -4.99
C HIS A 15 -11.38 -9.37 -5.54
N SER A 16 -12.67 -9.28 -5.29
CA SER A 16 -13.68 -10.10 -5.97
C SER A 16 -13.65 -9.89 -7.49
N GLU A 17 -14.15 -10.86 -8.25
CA GLU A 17 -14.27 -10.72 -9.70
C GLU A 17 -15.23 -9.58 -10.10
N GLU A 18 -16.24 -9.27 -9.27
CA GLU A 18 -17.10 -8.11 -9.46
C GLU A 18 -16.31 -6.80 -9.36
N ASN A 19 -15.48 -6.64 -8.32
CA ASN A 19 -14.65 -5.46 -8.14
C ASN A 19 -13.64 -5.31 -9.28
N LYS A 20 -12.98 -6.40 -9.68
CA LYS A 20 -12.09 -6.41 -10.85
C LYS A 20 -12.82 -6.01 -12.12
N THR A 21 -14.07 -6.45 -12.31
CA THR A 21 -14.90 -6.07 -13.46
C THR A 21 -15.25 -4.59 -13.45
N LYS A 22 -15.72 -4.04 -12.32
CA LYS A 22 -15.98 -2.60 -12.15
C LYS A 22 -14.75 -1.78 -12.52
N MET A 23 -13.58 -2.12 -11.97
CA MET A 23 -12.33 -1.42 -12.26
C MET A 23 -11.90 -1.55 -13.73
N ARG A 24 -12.06 -2.73 -14.34
CA ARG A 24 -11.75 -2.94 -15.76
C ARG A 24 -12.62 -2.07 -16.67
N LEU A 25 -13.88 -1.88 -16.29
CA LEU A 25 -14.84 -1.01 -16.99
C LEU A 25 -14.66 0.48 -16.65
N GLY A 26 -13.65 0.83 -15.84
CA GLY A 26 -13.41 2.23 -15.43
C GLY A 26 -14.40 2.76 -14.41
N THR A 27 -15.19 1.90 -13.77
CA THR A 27 -16.11 2.25 -12.70
C THR A 27 -15.35 2.27 -11.37
N PRO A 28 -15.27 3.42 -10.67
CA PRO A 28 -14.65 3.48 -9.35
C PRO A 28 -15.41 2.61 -8.35
N LEU A 29 -14.69 1.86 -7.53
CA LEU A 29 -15.29 1.14 -6.40
C LEU A 29 -15.81 2.11 -5.33
N THR A 30 -16.85 1.72 -4.60
CA THR A 30 -17.34 2.43 -3.41
C THR A 30 -16.62 1.96 -2.14
N ASP A 31 -17.03 2.47 -0.97
CA ASP A 31 -16.48 2.03 0.32
C ASP A 31 -16.99 0.63 0.66
N GLU A 32 -18.25 0.33 0.35
CA GLU A 32 -18.88 -0.98 0.51
C GLU A 32 -18.19 -2.04 -0.36
N ASP A 33 -17.83 -1.70 -1.61
CA ASP A 33 -17.06 -2.57 -2.49
C ASP A 33 -15.68 -2.93 -1.90
N ARG A 34 -15.04 -1.98 -1.21
CA ARG A 34 -13.68 -2.14 -0.68
C ARG A 34 -13.64 -2.80 0.68
N MET A 35 -14.70 -2.70 1.49
CA MET A 35 -14.66 -3.17 2.88
C MET A 35 -14.33 -4.67 3.00
N PRO A 36 -14.98 -5.59 2.25
CA PRO A 36 -14.62 -7.01 2.31
C PRO A 36 -13.16 -7.28 1.92
N TRP A 37 -12.70 -6.59 0.87
CA TRP A 37 -11.32 -6.67 0.41
C TRP A 37 -10.31 -6.20 1.47
N LEU A 38 -10.59 -5.09 2.15
CA LEU A 38 -9.72 -4.59 3.23
C LEU A 38 -9.67 -5.54 4.42
N LEU A 39 -10.80 -6.15 4.78
CA LEU A 39 -10.86 -7.17 5.84
C LEU A 39 -10.06 -8.41 5.48
N ASP A 40 -10.13 -8.89 4.23
CA ASP A 40 -9.32 -10.02 3.76
C ASP A 40 -7.81 -9.71 3.84
N LEU A 41 -7.42 -8.49 3.47
CA LEU A 41 -6.03 -8.04 3.59
C LEU A 41 -5.59 -7.92 5.05
N HIS A 42 -6.42 -7.37 5.93
CA HIS A 42 -6.14 -7.34 7.38
C HIS A 42 -5.90 -8.76 7.91
N GLN A 43 -6.72 -9.75 7.52
CA GLN A 43 -6.51 -11.14 7.93
C GLN A 43 -5.17 -11.73 7.43
N VAL A 44 -4.69 -11.31 6.25
CA VAL A 44 -3.35 -11.68 5.78
C VAL A 44 -2.27 -11.07 6.69
N LEU A 45 -2.38 -9.79 7.00
CA LEU A 45 -1.41 -9.09 7.85
C LEU A 45 -1.39 -9.69 9.27
N LEU A 46 -2.56 -9.95 9.85
CA LEU A 46 -2.71 -10.55 11.18
C LEU A 46 -2.05 -11.93 11.26
N ARG A 47 -2.27 -12.80 10.26
CA ARG A 47 -1.61 -14.12 10.21
C ARG A 47 -0.08 -13.99 10.18
N ASN A 48 0.45 -13.14 9.30
CA ASN A 48 1.91 -12.92 9.23
C ASN A 48 2.46 -12.37 10.55
N SER A 49 1.73 -11.45 11.21
CA SER A 49 2.12 -10.91 12.51
C SER A 49 2.17 -11.99 13.59
N ASN A 50 1.16 -12.86 13.67
CA ASN A 50 1.11 -13.97 14.63
C ASN A 50 2.21 -15.00 14.39
N ASP A 51 2.61 -15.21 13.13
CA ASP A 51 3.70 -16.10 12.74
C ASP A 51 5.10 -15.45 12.89
N GLY A 52 5.16 -14.20 13.40
CA GLY A 52 6.41 -13.46 13.55
C GLY A 52 7.11 -13.11 12.23
N SER A 53 6.39 -13.20 11.11
CA SER A 53 6.93 -13.04 9.76
C SER A 53 6.65 -11.62 9.23
N ASN A 54 7.62 -11.00 8.57
CA ASN A 54 7.45 -9.67 7.97
C ASN A 54 6.85 -9.76 6.56
N VAL A 55 6.04 -8.77 6.18
CA VAL A 55 5.33 -8.76 4.90
C VAL A 55 5.32 -7.37 4.24
N VAL A 56 5.46 -7.36 2.92
CA VAL A 56 5.21 -6.18 2.08
C VAL A 56 3.90 -6.41 1.35
N LEU A 57 2.89 -5.59 1.64
CA LEU A 57 1.59 -5.59 1.00
C LEU A 57 1.49 -4.41 0.03
N ALA A 58 1.25 -4.69 -1.25
CA ALA A 58 0.79 -3.67 -2.18
C ALA A 58 -0.70 -3.44 -1.97
N CYS A 59 -1.10 -2.24 -1.51
CA CYS A 59 -2.50 -1.89 -1.30
C CYS A 59 -2.70 -0.38 -1.47
N SER A 60 -3.81 0.02 -2.10
CA SER A 60 -4.06 1.45 -2.37
C SER A 60 -4.32 2.27 -1.10
N ALA A 61 -4.96 1.69 -0.08
CA ALA A 61 -5.20 2.25 1.25
C ALA A 61 -5.46 3.77 1.27
N LEU A 62 -6.36 4.21 0.37
CA LEU A 62 -6.52 5.61 -0.01
C LEU A 62 -7.04 6.51 1.11
N LYS A 63 -7.93 6.00 1.96
CA LYS A 63 -8.54 6.74 3.06
C LYS A 63 -7.92 6.37 4.39
N ARG A 64 -7.97 7.26 5.37
CA ARG A 64 -7.61 6.99 6.76
C ARG A 64 -8.38 5.80 7.30
N LEU A 65 -9.69 5.75 7.06
CA LEU A 65 -10.54 4.63 7.43
C LEU A 65 -10.01 3.28 6.91
N TYR A 66 -9.47 3.23 5.69
CA TYR A 66 -8.96 1.99 5.13
C TYR A 66 -7.66 1.56 5.81
N ARG A 67 -6.82 2.52 6.18
CA ARG A 67 -5.60 2.28 6.95
C ARG A 67 -5.95 1.78 8.35
N ASP A 68 -6.95 2.36 8.99
CA ASP A 68 -7.45 1.92 10.29
C ASP A 68 -8.01 0.48 10.24
N VAL A 69 -8.74 0.10 9.18
CA VAL A 69 -9.20 -1.28 8.96
C VAL A 69 -8.02 -2.25 8.83
N LEU A 70 -6.96 -1.86 8.12
CA LEU A 70 -5.77 -2.71 7.99
C LEU A 70 -5.02 -2.87 9.32
N ILE A 71 -4.93 -1.80 10.12
CA ILE A 71 -4.34 -1.83 11.47
C ILE A 71 -5.16 -2.74 12.39
N GLY A 72 -6.49 -2.63 12.32
CA GLY A 72 -7.41 -3.46 13.10
C GLY A 72 -7.35 -3.20 14.61
N PRO A 73 -8.24 -3.86 15.38
CA PRO A 73 -8.28 -3.73 16.84
C PRO A 73 -7.04 -4.27 17.55
N GLU A 74 -6.25 -5.13 16.88
CA GLU A 74 -4.98 -5.67 17.37
C GLU A 74 -3.84 -4.63 17.32
N ASN A 75 -4.10 -3.44 16.74
CA ASN A 75 -3.12 -2.38 16.56
C ASN A 75 -1.86 -2.88 15.83
N LEU A 76 -2.07 -3.52 14.67
CA LEU A 76 -0.97 -4.08 13.90
C LEU A 76 0.08 -3.00 13.57
N PRO A 77 1.37 -3.31 13.73
CA PRO A 77 2.45 -2.34 13.52
C PRO A 77 2.78 -2.20 12.02
N ILE A 78 1.94 -1.43 11.33
CA ILE A 78 2.04 -1.19 9.88
C ILE A 78 2.77 0.12 9.60
N LEU A 79 3.76 0.08 8.69
CA LEU A 79 4.34 1.26 8.06
C LEU A 79 3.66 1.49 6.71
N PHE A 80 2.95 2.61 6.58
CA PHE A 80 2.38 3.02 5.29
C PHE A 80 3.42 3.75 4.45
N VAL A 81 3.58 3.34 3.19
CA VAL A 81 4.46 4.02 2.23
C VAL A 81 3.61 4.68 1.17
N HIS A 82 3.44 5.99 1.28
CA HIS A 82 2.69 6.79 0.32
C HIS A 82 3.61 7.23 -0.82
N LEU A 83 3.54 6.53 -1.95
CA LEU A 83 4.24 6.88 -3.17
C LEU A 83 3.47 7.99 -3.89
N ASN A 84 3.85 9.24 -3.65
CA ASN A 84 3.25 10.39 -4.30
C ASN A 84 3.82 10.57 -5.72
N ALA A 85 3.00 11.09 -6.63
CA ALA A 85 3.47 11.56 -7.93
C ALA A 85 2.51 12.59 -8.50
N ARG A 86 3.04 13.49 -9.34
CA ARG A 86 2.22 14.46 -10.08
C ARG A 86 1.23 13.71 -10.97
N LYS A 87 -0.01 14.22 -11.05
CA LYS A 87 -1.10 13.62 -11.83
C LYS A 87 -0.69 13.23 -13.26
N GLY A 88 -0.07 14.15 -14.01
CA GLY A 88 0.35 13.89 -15.39
C GLY A 88 1.42 12.79 -15.52
N VAL A 89 2.24 12.56 -14.49
CA VAL A 89 3.19 11.43 -14.46
C VAL A 89 2.44 10.12 -14.24
N LEU A 90 1.45 10.10 -13.35
CA LEU A 90 0.62 8.92 -13.10
C LEU A 90 -0.21 8.53 -14.32
N GLU A 91 -0.86 9.50 -14.97
CA GLU A 91 -1.64 9.26 -16.20
C GLU A 91 -0.75 8.70 -17.31
N LYS A 92 0.40 9.32 -17.57
CA LYS A 92 1.36 8.83 -18.57
C LYS A 92 1.84 7.41 -18.27
N ARG A 93 2.15 7.09 -17.00
CA ARG A 93 2.59 5.74 -16.61
C ARG A 93 1.49 4.70 -16.87
N VAL A 94 0.23 5.01 -16.56
CA VAL A 94 -0.91 4.13 -16.84
C VAL A 94 -1.14 3.95 -18.34
N GLU A 95 -1.03 5.01 -19.13
CA GLU A 95 -1.19 4.97 -20.60
C GLU A 95 -0.12 4.10 -21.28
N THR A 96 1.14 4.21 -20.84
CA THR A 96 2.26 3.48 -21.46
C THR A 96 2.34 2.01 -21.05
N ARG A 97 1.56 1.58 -20.06
CA ARG A 97 1.67 0.22 -19.52
C ARG A 97 0.97 -0.78 -20.44
N THR A 98 1.74 -1.74 -20.95
CA THR A 98 1.20 -2.92 -21.63
C THR A 98 0.78 -3.95 -20.58
N GLY A 99 -0.44 -4.48 -20.69
CA GLY A 99 -1.03 -5.34 -19.65
C GLY A 99 -2.13 -4.62 -18.88
N HIS A 100 -3.35 -4.85 -19.36
CA HIS A 100 -4.58 -4.26 -18.85
C HIS A 100 -4.74 -4.44 -17.34
N PHE A 101 -5.00 -3.35 -16.63
CA PHE A 101 -5.79 -3.47 -15.40
C PHE A 101 -6.73 -2.30 -15.16
N MET A 102 -6.41 -1.07 -15.56
CA MET A 102 -7.26 0.09 -15.25
C MET A 102 -7.11 1.21 -16.28
N PRO A 103 -8.21 1.83 -16.75
CA PRO A 103 -8.15 2.98 -17.64
C PRO A 103 -7.63 4.24 -16.93
N PRO A 104 -7.05 5.22 -17.66
CA PRO A 104 -6.55 6.47 -17.09
C PRO A 104 -7.59 7.25 -16.26
N SER A 105 -8.88 7.09 -16.58
CA SER A 105 -9.99 7.70 -15.82
C SER A 105 -9.98 7.32 -14.33
N LEU A 106 -9.51 6.12 -13.98
CA LEU A 106 -9.41 5.69 -12.59
C LEU A 106 -8.27 6.35 -11.82
N VAL A 107 -7.25 6.88 -12.48
CA VAL A 107 -6.21 7.69 -11.82
C VAL A 107 -6.84 8.92 -11.19
N THR A 108 -7.70 9.60 -11.95
CA THR A 108 -8.39 10.81 -11.45
C THR A 108 -9.32 10.47 -10.29
N SER A 109 -10.08 9.37 -10.34
CA SER A 109 -10.95 8.99 -9.22
C SER A 109 -10.13 8.62 -7.96
N GLN A 110 -9.03 7.88 -8.13
CA GLN A 110 -8.14 7.48 -7.03
C GLN A 110 -7.49 8.69 -6.36
N LEU A 111 -7.05 9.69 -7.12
CA LEU A 111 -6.51 10.94 -6.58
C LEU A 111 -7.57 11.75 -5.82
N LYS A 112 -8.83 11.74 -6.26
CA LYS A 112 -9.93 12.39 -5.54
C LYS A 112 -10.30 11.67 -4.25
N THR A 113 -10.17 10.33 -4.21
CA THR A 113 -10.43 9.52 -3.01
C THR A 113 -9.27 9.54 -2.02
N LEU A 114 -8.07 9.94 -2.43
CA LEU A 114 -6.87 9.93 -1.60
C LEU A 114 -6.97 10.93 -0.45
N GLU A 115 -6.90 10.41 0.76
CA GLU A 115 -6.60 11.15 1.99
C GLU A 115 -5.12 10.90 2.31
N VAL A 116 -4.29 11.93 2.08
CA VAL A 116 -2.84 11.88 2.35
C VAL A 116 -2.63 11.53 3.83
N PRO A 117 -1.75 10.56 4.16
CA PRO A 117 -1.47 10.24 5.55
C PRO A 117 -0.99 11.46 6.34
N SER A 118 -1.53 11.64 7.55
CA SER A 118 -1.11 12.69 8.46
C SER A 118 0.17 12.32 9.24
N GLU A 119 0.74 13.27 9.98
CA GLU A 119 1.92 13.06 10.83
C GLU A 119 1.64 12.14 12.04
N GLU A 120 0.37 11.95 12.40
CA GLU A 120 -0.05 11.04 13.48
C GLU A 120 -0.05 9.57 13.03
N GLU A 121 0.09 9.31 11.73
CA GLU A 121 0.12 7.97 11.17
C GLU A 121 1.56 7.48 11.01
N THR A 122 1.80 6.20 11.24
CA THR A 122 3.09 5.55 10.93
C THR A 122 3.23 5.45 9.41
N ALA A 123 3.59 6.55 8.77
CA ALA A 123 3.65 6.68 7.33
C ALA A 123 4.88 7.48 6.86
N ILE A 124 5.40 7.10 5.70
CA ILE A 124 6.38 7.89 4.96
C ILE A 124 5.83 8.26 3.59
N ILE A 125 6.08 9.50 3.16
CA ILE A 125 5.70 10.01 1.85
C ILE A 125 6.96 10.12 0.99
N LEU A 126 6.95 9.47 -0.18
CA LEU A 126 8.06 9.50 -1.13
C LEU A 126 7.57 10.05 -2.48
N ASP A 127 8.27 11.04 -3.04
CA ASP A 127 7.93 11.60 -4.34
C ASP A 127 8.53 10.77 -5.47
N SER A 128 7.73 9.85 -5.98
CA SER A 128 8.09 9.00 -7.13
C SER A 128 8.13 9.76 -8.47
N THR A 129 7.84 11.06 -8.50
CA THR A 129 8.06 11.90 -9.69
C THR A 129 9.55 12.13 -9.93
N VAL A 130 10.30 12.29 -8.84
CA VAL A 130 11.72 12.69 -8.87
C VAL A 130 12.64 11.58 -8.40
N MET A 131 12.16 10.69 -7.53
CA MET A 131 12.95 9.58 -7.01
C MET A 131 12.89 8.37 -7.95
N THR A 132 14.04 7.73 -8.14
CA THR A 132 14.16 6.41 -8.75
C THR A 132 13.62 5.33 -7.81
N VAL A 133 13.34 4.14 -8.36
CA VAL A 133 12.92 2.97 -7.57
C VAL A 133 13.99 2.61 -6.52
N SER A 134 15.28 2.69 -6.87
CA SER A 134 16.36 2.38 -5.93
C SER A 134 16.37 3.33 -4.75
N GLU A 135 16.29 4.64 -5.00
CA GLU A 135 16.27 5.65 -3.94
C GLU A 135 15.05 5.50 -3.02
N MET A 136 13.87 5.21 -3.58
CA MET A 136 12.68 4.95 -2.76
C MET A 136 12.87 3.71 -1.89
N VAL A 137 13.40 2.62 -2.45
CA VAL A 137 13.68 1.40 -1.68
C VAL A 137 14.72 1.66 -0.59
N ASP A 138 15.77 2.44 -0.86
CA ASP A 138 16.77 2.81 0.13
C ASP A 138 16.16 3.62 1.29
N GLN A 139 15.28 4.57 0.99
CA GLN A 139 14.57 5.34 2.03
C GLN A 139 13.64 4.46 2.87
N ILE A 140 12.90 3.55 2.24
CA ILE A 140 12.02 2.60 2.94
C ILE A 140 12.85 1.72 3.89
N ILE A 141 13.94 1.12 3.39
CA ILE A 141 14.82 0.25 4.20
C ILE A 141 15.45 1.05 5.35
N LYS A 142 15.93 2.27 5.10
CA LYS A 142 16.47 3.14 6.14
C LYS A 142 15.45 3.38 7.25
N HIS A 143 14.21 3.71 6.89
CA HIS A 143 13.15 3.97 7.85
C HIS A 143 12.79 2.72 8.65
N VAL A 144 12.63 1.58 7.97
CA VAL A 144 12.39 0.27 8.61
C VAL A 144 13.49 -0.06 9.63
N ASN A 145 14.76 0.12 9.26
CA ASN A 145 15.89 -0.13 10.18
C ASN A 145 15.88 0.79 11.41
N MET A 146 15.49 2.06 11.24
CA MET A 146 15.32 2.97 12.38
C MET A 146 14.20 2.52 13.31
N LEU A 147 13.05 2.08 12.76
CA LEU A 147 11.95 1.56 13.56
C LEU A 147 12.34 0.26 14.30
N TYR A 148 13.05 -0.67 13.65
CA TYR A 148 13.60 -1.84 14.32
C TYR A 148 14.56 -1.47 15.46
N THR A 149 15.42 -0.48 15.26
CA THR A 149 16.36 -0.03 16.30
C THR A 149 15.61 0.53 17.51
N LEU A 150 14.55 1.31 17.26
CA LEU A 150 13.69 1.86 18.31
C LEU A 150 12.94 0.76 19.08
N LEU A 151 12.43 -0.26 18.38
CA LEU A 151 11.62 -1.33 18.97
C LEU A 151 12.46 -2.44 19.62
N PHE A 152 13.68 -2.68 19.13
CA PHE A 152 14.64 -3.57 19.76
C PHE A 152 15.01 -3.08 21.17
N LEU A 153 15.14 -1.75 21.34
CA LEU A 153 15.31 -1.13 22.66
C LEU A 153 14.08 -1.32 23.57
N LEU A 154 12.91 -1.62 23.00
CA LEU A 154 11.65 -1.86 23.69
C LEU A 154 11.30 -3.36 23.81
N SER A 155 12.21 -4.27 23.46
CA SER A 155 12.06 -5.75 23.60
C SER A 155 10.78 -6.33 23.00
N SER A 156 10.27 -5.73 21.92
CA SER A 156 9.04 -6.15 21.25
C SER A 156 9.36 -6.72 19.87
N LEU A 157 9.01 -7.99 19.62
CA LEU A 157 9.04 -8.59 18.28
C LEU A 157 7.91 -7.96 17.46
N VAL A 158 8.27 -7.07 16.54
CA VAL A 158 7.32 -6.34 15.71
C VAL A 158 7.44 -6.85 14.28
N SER A 159 6.41 -7.56 13.82
CA SER A 159 6.26 -7.89 12.40
C SER A 159 5.91 -6.61 11.64
N PHE A 160 6.77 -6.19 10.73
CA PHE A 160 6.51 -4.98 9.95
C PHE A 160 5.72 -5.30 8.70
N CYS A 161 4.60 -4.60 8.56
CA CYS A 161 3.82 -4.60 7.34
C CYS A 161 4.10 -3.31 6.58
N ILE A 162 4.68 -3.39 5.38
CA ILE A 162 4.75 -2.23 4.49
C ILE A 162 3.50 -2.23 3.62
N CYS A 163 2.59 -1.29 3.84
CA CYS A 163 1.50 -1.03 2.90
C CYS A 163 1.95 0.07 1.92
N ALA A 164 2.52 -0.33 0.79
CA ALA A 164 2.89 0.63 -0.25
C ALA A 164 1.65 0.95 -1.08
N LYS A 165 1.30 2.25 -1.15
CA LYS A 165 0.28 2.71 -2.10
C LYS A 165 0.71 2.22 -3.47
N LYS A 166 -0.10 1.33 -4.05
CA LYS A 166 -0.08 1.09 -5.49
C LYS A 166 -0.59 2.36 -6.16
N CYS A 167 0.28 3.38 -6.24
CA CYS A 167 0.17 4.29 -7.36
C CYS A 167 0.28 3.38 -8.58
N LEU A 168 -0.66 3.51 -9.51
CA LEU A 168 -0.91 2.65 -10.68
C LEU A 168 0.29 2.57 -11.68
N ALA A 169 1.52 2.63 -11.20
CA ALA A 169 2.63 3.31 -11.83
C ALA A 169 4.02 2.87 -11.31
N LEU A 170 4.15 1.95 -10.35
CA LEU A 170 5.45 1.58 -9.76
C LEU A 170 5.79 0.09 -9.70
N LEU A 171 5.01 -0.77 -10.36
CA LEU A 171 5.43 -2.14 -10.71
C LEU A 171 4.95 -2.46 -12.13
#